data_AF-A0A2V8IGW6-F1
#
_entry.id   AF-A0A2V8IGW6-F1
#
_cell.length_a   1.000
_cell.length_b   1.000
_cell.length_c   1.000
_cell.angle_alpha   90.00
_cell.angle_beta   90.00
_cell.angle_gamma   90.00
#
_symmetry.space_group_name_H-M   'P 1'
#
loop_
_entity.id
_entity.type
_entity.pdbx_description
1 polymer ?
#
loop_
_entity_poly.entity_id
_entity_poly.type
_entity_poly.pdbx_seq_one_letter_code
_entity_poly.pdbx_strand_id
1 'polypeptide(L)'
;MLTSLFVTLLGLALSSAQTVDPGRKAFETYCARCHGADGNGGEMGPPIALRLAARDDEQLAKLVHDGLPDRGMPPSMVTVQELPDLVKFLRTIQRRGATDPVARRTLRVQTTGGSTLDGQVLGEGFDEVQLRTGDQRLHLLRRAGDRFREVTSETDWPTYNGDPRGNRYTTLTDINKDTVTRLAMRWIFTLSGTGELQVTPVVVQGVMYVAGVNECYALDAGSGRQIWHYRRARTPGLSTGGNANRGVAVAGDRVFMQTDNAHTIALNRFTGELLWDAELDDWRKNYSASSAPLPAGNLIISGVGGGEHGANGFVAAHDQETGKEVWRFATVPKAGEPGSETWQGKDIEHGGAPTWFTGSYDPELDMVYWPTGNPSKEYNGDHRQGDNLYSDSILALDRKTGRLKWYYQFTPHDLWDWDATETSVLVDAPWQEQPRPSDASSLSKPGS
;
A
#
# COMPACT_ATOMS: atom_id res chain seq x y z
N MET A 1 30.32 14.65 -54.25
CA MET A 1 29.97 13.84 -53.05
C MET A 1 28.75 14.46 -52.43
N LEU A 2 27.62 13.75 -52.51
CA LEU A 2 26.29 14.21 -52.08
C LEU A 2 26.18 14.21 -50.55
N THR A 3 25.67 15.30 -49.98
CA THR A 3 25.25 15.43 -48.59
C THR A 3 23.77 15.07 -48.47
N SER A 4 23.45 13.92 -47.87
CA SER A 4 22.08 13.54 -47.52
C SER A 4 21.71 14.07 -46.13
N LEU A 5 20.74 14.97 -46.08
CA LEU A 5 20.00 15.34 -44.87
C LEU A 5 19.04 14.20 -44.52
N PHE A 6 19.23 13.55 -43.37
CA PHE A 6 18.20 12.71 -42.75
C PHE A 6 17.34 13.61 -41.85
N VAL A 7 16.11 13.90 -42.28
CA VAL A 7 15.09 14.54 -41.45
C VAL A 7 14.31 13.41 -40.76
N THR A 8 14.55 13.23 -39.47
CA THR A 8 13.77 12.32 -38.63
C THR A 8 12.44 13.01 -38.30
N LEU A 9 11.34 12.57 -38.91
CA LEU A 9 9.99 12.96 -38.50
C LEU A 9 9.70 12.37 -37.11
N LEU A 10 9.73 13.21 -36.07
CA LEU A 10 9.09 12.88 -34.80
C LEU A 10 7.57 12.98 -35.00
N GLY A 11 6.91 11.84 -35.14
CA GLY A 11 5.46 11.75 -35.06
C GLY A 11 5.01 12.00 -33.63
N LEU A 12 4.64 13.24 -33.31
CA LEU A 12 3.84 13.56 -32.13
C LEU A 12 2.47 12.89 -32.29
N ALA A 13 2.31 11.71 -31.70
CA ALA A 13 1.01 11.14 -31.44
C ALA A 13 0.33 12.03 -30.39
N LEU A 14 -0.44 13.02 -30.86
CA LEU A 14 -1.41 13.73 -30.05
C LEU A 14 -2.43 12.69 -29.57
N SER A 15 -2.22 12.18 -28.36
CA SER A 15 -3.27 11.51 -27.61
C SER A 15 -4.41 12.50 -27.43
N SER A 16 -5.42 12.41 -28.30
CA SER A 16 -6.68 13.12 -28.10
C SER A 16 -7.26 12.59 -26.78
N ALA A 17 -7.14 13.36 -25.71
CA ALA A 17 -7.94 13.14 -24.52
C ALA A 17 -9.40 13.21 -24.99
N GLN A 18 -10.07 12.06 -25.09
CA GLN A 18 -11.51 12.06 -25.26
C GLN A 18 -12.07 12.89 -24.13
N THR A 19 -12.76 13.99 -24.47
CA THR A 19 -13.51 14.78 -23.49
C THR A 19 -14.51 13.83 -22.84
N VAL A 20 -14.23 13.44 -21.60
CA VAL A 20 -15.12 12.57 -20.83
C VAL A 20 -16.45 13.32 -20.70
N ASP A 21 -17.54 12.68 -21.14
CA ASP A 21 -18.90 13.22 -21.01
C ASP A 21 -19.14 13.69 -19.56
N PRO A 22 -19.53 14.96 -19.33
CA PRO A 22 -19.68 15.51 -17.98
C PRO A 22 -20.68 14.71 -17.13
N GLY A 23 -21.75 14.21 -17.75
CA GLY A 23 -22.76 13.41 -17.07
C GLY A 23 -22.22 12.04 -16.65
N ARG A 24 -21.42 11.41 -17.50
CA ARG A 24 -20.69 10.19 -17.16
C ARG A 24 -19.74 10.40 -15.99
N LYS A 25 -18.98 11.49 -16.00
CA LYS A 25 -18.06 11.82 -14.90
C LYS A 25 -18.81 11.95 -13.57
N ALA A 26 -19.95 12.64 -13.58
CA ALA A 26 -20.81 12.71 -12.41
C ALA A 26 -21.30 11.31 -11.98
N PHE A 27 -21.76 10.47 -12.91
CA PHE A 27 -22.21 9.12 -12.58
C PHE A 27 -21.11 8.25 -11.95
N GLU A 28 -19.91 8.25 -12.54
CA GLU A 28 -18.74 7.52 -12.03
C GLU A 28 -18.32 7.99 -10.63
N THR A 29 -18.47 9.29 -10.36
CA THR A 29 -18.13 9.90 -9.07
C THR A 29 -19.14 9.57 -7.98
N TYR A 30 -20.44 9.70 -8.26
CA TYR A 30 -21.47 9.69 -7.23
C TYR A 30 -22.30 8.41 -7.17
N CYS A 31 -22.39 7.64 -8.26
CA CYS A 31 -23.35 6.54 -8.39
C CYS A 31 -22.70 5.18 -8.64
N ALA A 32 -21.59 5.14 -9.38
CA ALA A 32 -20.98 3.90 -9.87
C ALA A 32 -20.51 2.95 -8.76
N ARG A 33 -20.14 3.47 -7.58
CA ARG A 33 -19.75 2.64 -6.42
C ARG A 33 -20.88 1.70 -5.98
N CYS A 34 -22.12 2.17 -6.04
CA CYS A 34 -23.28 1.35 -5.64
C CYS A 34 -23.87 0.59 -6.82
N HIS A 35 -24.04 1.27 -7.96
CA HIS A 35 -24.83 0.74 -9.08
C HIS A 35 -24.01 0.10 -10.18
N GLY A 36 -22.71 -0.12 -9.95
CA GLY A 36 -21.77 -0.52 -10.99
C GLY A 36 -21.46 0.64 -11.92
N ALA A 37 -20.25 0.65 -12.48
CA ALA A 37 -19.85 1.74 -13.37
C ALA A 37 -20.55 1.74 -14.71
N ASP A 38 -21.28 0.68 -15.06
CA ASP A 38 -22.16 0.61 -16.22
C ASP A 38 -23.65 0.75 -15.87
N GLY A 39 -23.99 1.02 -14.60
CA GLY A 39 -25.36 1.10 -14.09
C GLY A 39 -26.13 -0.22 -14.06
N ASN A 40 -25.45 -1.36 -14.26
CA ASN A 40 -26.06 -2.69 -14.27
C ASN A 40 -25.90 -3.45 -12.95
N GLY A 41 -25.65 -2.74 -11.85
CA GLY A 41 -25.58 -3.27 -10.50
C GLY A 41 -24.14 -3.54 -10.05
N GLY A 42 -23.89 -3.28 -8.77
CA GLY A 42 -22.62 -3.56 -8.11
C GLY A 42 -22.83 -4.32 -6.80
N GLU A 43 -21.76 -4.55 -6.05
CA GLU A 43 -21.83 -5.28 -4.77
C GLU A 43 -22.73 -4.60 -3.72
N MET A 44 -22.92 -3.28 -3.81
CA MET A 44 -23.70 -2.52 -2.82
C MET A 44 -25.10 -2.10 -3.30
N GLY A 45 -25.40 -2.20 -4.59
CA GLY A 45 -26.62 -1.60 -5.13
C GLY A 45 -27.12 -2.29 -6.39
N PRO A 46 -28.45 -2.30 -6.59
CA PRO A 46 -29.05 -3.02 -7.71
C PRO A 46 -28.78 -2.31 -9.05
N PRO A 47 -28.98 -3.02 -10.18
CA PRO A 47 -29.07 -2.40 -11.50
C PRO A 47 -30.12 -1.29 -11.52
N ILE A 48 -29.80 -0.18 -12.19
CA ILE A 48 -30.66 1.02 -12.21
C ILE A 48 -31.44 1.18 -13.51
N ALA A 49 -31.02 0.56 -14.62
CA ALA A 49 -31.60 0.79 -15.95
C ALA A 49 -33.15 0.67 -15.99
N LEU A 50 -33.74 -0.29 -15.29
CA LEU A 50 -35.21 -0.43 -15.19
C LEU A 50 -35.87 0.73 -14.43
N ARG A 51 -35.23 1.22 -13.37
CA ARG A 51 -35.73 2.35 -12.58
C ARG A 51 -35.57 3.68 -13.30
N LEU A 52 -34.54 3.78 -14.15
CA LEU A 52 -34.30 4.94 -15.02
C LEU A 52 -35.40 5.05 -16.08
N ALA A 53 -35.74 3.93 -16.74
CA ALA A 53 -36.80 3.90 -17.76
C ALA A 53 -38.20 4.25 -17.20
N ALA A 54 -38.43 4.00 -15.91
CA ALA A 54 -39.73 4.21 -15.26
C ALA A 54 -39.97 5.63 -14.71
N ARG A 55 -39.06 6.58 -14.95
CA ARG A 55 -39.12 7.95 -14.42
C ARG A 55 -38.85 8.98 -15.51
N ASP A 56 -39.50 10.12 -15.44
CA ASP A 56 -39.12 11.31 -16.22
C ASP A 56 -37.88 12.02 -15.64
N ASP A 57 -37.38 13.04 -16.32
CA ASP A 57 -36.12 13.71 -15.95
C ASP A 57 -36.23 14.46 -14.62
N GLU A 58 -37.39 15.05 -14.30
CA GLU A 58 -37.62 15.76 -13.05
C GLU A 58 -37.67 14.78 -11.87
N GLN A 59 -38.35 13.65 -12.05
CA GLN A 59 -38.40 12.56 -11.09
C GLN A 59 -37.03 11.93 -10.87
N LEU A 60 -36.20 11.82 -11.90
CA LEU A 60 -34.80 11.35 -11.78
C LEU A 60 -33.94 12.36 -11.04
N ALA A 61 -34.02 13.64 -11.39
CA ALA A 61 -33.29 14.71 -10.72
C ALA A 61 -33.61 14.71 -9.21
N LYS A 62 -34.90 14.63 -8.86
CA LYS A 62 -35.36 14.54 -7.46
C LYS A 62 -34.86 13.28 -6.77
N LEU A 63 -34.94 12.11 -7.43
CA LEU A 63 -34.47 10.85 -6.85
C LEU A 63 -32.96 10.86 -6.59
N VAL A 64 -32.17 11.41 -7.51
CA VAL A 64 -30.72 11.51 -7.36
C VAL A 64 -30.39 12.45 -6.20
N HIS A 65 -31.01 13.63 -6.16
CA HIS A 65 -30.78 14.61 -5.11
C HIS A 65 -31.17 14.08 -3.72
N ASP A 66 -32.40 13.59 -3.57
CA ASP A 66 -32.96 13.21 -2.26
C ASP A 66 -32.52 11.80 -1.81
N GLY A 67 -32.13 10.95 -2.75
CA GLY A 67 -31.89 9.53 -2.49
C GLY A 67 -33.14 8.78 -2.04
N LEU A 68 -32.92 7.58 -1.50
CA LEU A 68 -33.88 6.76 -0.76
C LEU A 68 -33.20 6.24 0.53
N PRO A 69 -33.04 7.08 1.56
CA PRO A 69 -32.24 6.75 2.74
C PRO A 69 -32.71 5.47 3.45
N ASP A 70 -34.03 5.30 3.60
CA ASP A 70 -34.64 4.11 4.22
C ASP A 70 -34.40 2.81 3.43
N ARG A 71 -33.92 2.93 2.19
CA ARG A 71 -33.58 1.80 1.30
C ARG A 71 -32.10 1.76 0.94
N GLY A 72 -31.25 2.43 1.70
CA GLY A 72 -29.79 2.38 1.56
C GLY A 72 -29.22 3.19 0.39
N MET A 73 -30.00 4.11 -0.19
CA MET A 73 -29.49 5.09 -1.16
C MET A 73 -29.46 6.48 -0.49
N PRO A 74 -28.31 6.97 -0.01
CA PRO A 74 -28.25 8.29 0.61
C PRO A 74 -28.53 9.41 -0.41
N PRO A 75 -28.87 10.64 0.07
CA PRO A 75 -28.93 11.82 -0.79
C PRO A 75 -27.58 12.04 -1.50
N SER A 76 -27.63 12.45 -2.76
CA SER A 76 -26.43 12.67 -3.55
C SER A 76 -25.83 14.06 -3.32
N MET A 77 -24.50 14.16 -3.43
CA MET A 77 -23.76 15.42 -3.41
C MET A 77 -23.59 16.04 -4.82
N VAL A 78 -24.33 15.54 -5.81
CA VAL A 78 -24.35 16.11 -7.18
C VAL A 78 -24.84 17.55 -7.12
N THR A 79 -24.07 18.47 -7.69
CA THR A 79 -24.44 19.89 -7.71
C THR A 79 -25.58 20.16 -8.69
N VAL A 80 -26.28 21.28 -8.51
CA VAL A 80 -27.35 21.73 -9.42
C VAL A 80 -26.82 21.92 -10.85
N GLN A 81 -25.54 22.25 -10.99
CA GLN A 81 -24.85 22.43 -12.27
C GLN A 81 -24.56 21.09 -12.97
N GLU A 82 -24.25 20.04 -12.22
CA GLU A 82 -23.93 18.70 -12.76
C GLU A 82 -25.19 17.86 -13.05
N LEU A 83 -26.29 18.14 -12.37
CA LEU A 83 -27.50 17.32 -12.41
C LEU A 83 -28.11 17.15 -13.81
N PRO A 84 -28.21 18.19 -14.67
CA PRO A 84 -28.77 18.02 -16.01
C PRO A 84 -27.93 17.09 -16.89
N ASP A 85 -26.59 17.23 -16.84
CA ASP A 85 -25.68 16.38 -17.60
C ASP A 85 -25.74 14.93 -17.07
N LEU A 86 -25.78 14.75 -15.76
CA LEU A 86 -25.97 13.42 -15.15
C LEU A 86 -27.28 12.77 -15.60
N VAL A 87 -28.41 13.48 -15.55
CA VAL A 87 -29.70 12.94 -16.00
C VAL A 87 -29.64 12.54 -17.47
N LYS A 88 -29.07 13.39 -18.33
CA LYS A 88 -28.84 13.07 -19.75
C LYS A 88 -28.01 11.80 -19.91
N PHE A 89 -26.95 11.64 -19.12
CA PHE A 89 -26.12 10.45 -19.15
C PHE A 89 -26.86 9.20 -18.65
N LEU A 90 -27.64 9.30 -17.57
CA LEU A 90 -28.45 8.19 -17.05
C LEU A 90 -29.38 7.62 -18.13
N ARG A 91 -29.89 8.45 -19.04
CA ARG A 91 -30.70 7.99 -20.20
C ARG A 91 -29.93 7.14 -21.20
N THR A 92 -28.60 7.24 -21.22
CA THR A 92 -27.74 6.43 -22.10
C THR A 92 -27.43 5.05 -21.53
N ILE A 93 -27.68 4.83 -20.23
CA ILE A 93 -27.41 3.56 -19.56
C ILE A 93 -28.36 2.47 -20.10
N GLN A 94 -27.76 1.49 -20.79
CA GLN A 94 -28.50 0.36 -21.32
C GLN A 94 -28.58 -0.78 -20.31
N ARG A 95 -29.76 -1.41 -20.27
CA ARG A 95 -29.99 -2.64 -19.49
C ARG A 95 -29.26 -3.82 -20.13
N ARG A 96 -28.48 -4.55 -19.33
CA ARG A 96 -27.99 -5.89 -19.66
C ARG A 96 -29.08 -6.93 -19.35
N GLY A 97 -29.25 -7.89 -20.26
CA GLY A 97 -30.21 -8.99 -20.10
C GLY A 97 -29.95 -9.78 -18.82
N ALA A 98 -31.01 -10.09 -18.07
CA ALA A 98 -30.91 -10.87 -16.85
C ALA A 98 -30.81 -12.35 -17.20
N THR A 99 -29.59 -12.90 -17.17
CA THR A 99 -29.39 -14.34 -17.08
C THR A 99 -28.38 -14.62 -15.97
N ASP A 100 -28.90 -15.29 -14.95
CA ASP A 100 -28.24 -15.90 -13.79
C ASP A 100 -27.91 -15.03 -12.57
N PRO A 101 -27.88 -15.64 -11.35
CA PRO A 101 -27.41 -15.01 -10.10
C PRO A 101 -25.96 -14.53 -10.25
N VAL A 102 -25.26 -14.20 -9.17
CA VAL A 102 -23.83 -13.83 -9.16
C VAL A 102 -22.92 -15.02 -9.59
N ALA A 103 -23.27 -15.70 -10.68
CA ALA A 103 -22.41 -16.57 -11.45
C ALA A 103 -21.40 -15.67 -12.16
N ARG A 104 -20.13 -15.98 -11.91
CA ARG A 104 -18.94 -15.30 -12.39
C ARG A 104 -18.91 -15.31 -13.93
N ARG A 105 -19.55 -14.32 -14.56
CA ARG A 105 -19.58 -14.14 -16.02
C ARG A 105 -18.16 -14.26 -16.57
N THR A 106 -17.98 -15.11 -17.57
CA THR A 106 -16.74 -15.13 -18.35
C THR A 106 -16.85 -14.18 -19.53
N LEU A 107 -15.72 -13.62 -19.93
CA LEU A 107 -15.62 -12.76 -21.10
C LEU A 107 -14.34 -13.11 -21.85
N ARG A 108 -14.51 -13.26 -23.16
CA ARG A 108 -13.42 -13.42 -24.10
C ARG A 108 -13.20 -12.10 -24.83
N VAL A 109 -11.98 -11.56 -24.76
CA VAL A 109 -11.61 -10.27 -25.34
C VAL A 109 -10.40 -10.40 -26.25
N GLN A 110 -10.35 -9.57 -27.28
CA GLN A 110 -9.16 -9.39 -28.11
C GLN A 110 -8.37 -8.18 -27.61
N THR A 111 -7.06 -8.36 -27.40
CA THR A 111 -6.18 -7.26 -27.01
C THR A 111 -5.69 -6.49 -28.23
N THR A 112 -5.33 -5.23 -28.03
CA THR A 112 -4.69 -4.39 -29.06
C THR A 112 -3.35 -4.95 -29.52
N GLY A 113 -2.67 -5.73 -28.67
CA GLY A 113 -1.47 -6.51 -28.99
C GLY A 113 -1.72 -7.81 -29.78
N GLY A 114 -2.98 -8.17 -30.06
CA GLY A 114 -3.34 -9.34 -30.85
C GLY A 114 -3.55 -10.64 -30.07
N SER A 115 -3.44 -10.61 -28.74
CA SER A 115 -3.73 -11.75 -27.87
C SER A 115 -5.22 -11.88 -27.60
N THR A 116 -5.68 -13.09 -27.33
CA THR A 116 -7.03 -13.34 -26.83
C THR A 116 -6.97 -13.70 -25.35
N LEU A 117 -7.69 -12.95 -24.51
CA LEU A 117 -7.84 -13.27 -23.09
C LEU A 117 -9.23 -13.85 -22.87
N ASP A 118 -9.30 -14.93 -22.10
CA ASP A 118 -10.55 -15.56 -21.69
C ASP A 118 -10.50 -15.75 -20.17
N GLY A 119 -11.44 -15.14 -19.47
CA GLY A 119 -11.41 -15.10 -18.04
C GLY A 119 -12.72 -14.70 -17.40
N GLN A 120 -12.76 -14.88 -16.10
CA GLN A 120 -13.82 -14.39 -15.25
C GLN A 120 -13.78 -12.86 -15.18
N VAL A 121 -14.92 -12.20 -15.35
CA VAL A 121 -15.10 -10.78 -15.05
C VAL A 121 -15.14 -10.57 -13.54
N LEU A 122 -14.22 -9.75 -13.03
CA LEU A 122 -14.18 -9.28 -11.65
C LEU A 122 -14.89 -7.94 -11.49
N GLY A 123 -14.79 -7.08 -12.49
CA GLY A 123 -15.43 -5.77 -12.54
C GLY A 123 -15.50 -5.26 -13.97
N GLU A 124 -16.55 -4.53 -14.32
CA GLU A 124 -16.74 -3.98 -15.65
C GLU A 124 -17.32 -2.57 -15.55
N GLY A 125 -16.79 -1.65 -16.37
CA GLY A 125 -17.33 -0.33 -16.61
C GLY A 125 -17.57 -0.11 -18.10
N PHE A 126 -17.97 1.09 -18.49
CA PHE A 126 -18.25 1.38 -19.91
C PHE A 126 -17.03 1.14 -20.82
N ASP A 127 -15.85 1.57 -20.40
CA ASP A 127 -14.61 1.46 -21.17
C ASP A 127 -13.53 0.61 -20.48
N GLU A 128 -13.89 -0.20 -19.50
CA GLU A 128 -12.91 -1.00 -18.78
C GLU A 128 -13.48 -2.33 -18.32
N VAL A 129 -12.59 -3.31 -18.19
CA VAL A 129 -12.91 -4.60 -17.59
C VAL A 129 -11.72 -5.12 -16.81
N GLN A 130 -11.99 -5.74 -15.68
CA GLN A 130 -11.03 -6.46 -14.85
C GLN A 130 -11.31 -7.94 -15.05
N LEU A 131 -10.32 -8.68 -15.56
CA LEU A 131 -10.44 -10.10 -15.87
C LEU A 131 -9.47 -10.92 -15.02
N ARG A 132 -9.93 -12.10 -14.59
CA ARG A 132 -9.06 -13.15 -14.05
C ARG A 132 -9.08 -14.36 -14.96
N THR A 133 -7.94 -14.68 -15.55
CA THR A 133 -7.76 -15.82 -16.46
C THR A 133 -7.65 -17.14 -15.71
N GLY A 134 -7.71 -18.26 -16.43
CA GLY A 134 -7.68 -19.60 -15.83
C GLY A 134 -6.41 -19.91 -15.01
N ASP A 135 -5.30 -19.25 -15.34
CA ASP A 135 -4.02 -19.28 -14.62
C ASP A 135 -3.98 -18.32 -13.41
N GLN A 136 -5.13 -17.79 -12.98
CA GLN A 136 -5.29 -16.86 -11.86
C GLN A 136 -4.63 -15.48 -12.03
N ARG A 137 -4.15 -15.13 -13.23
CA ARG A 137 -3.62 -13.79 -13.49
C ARG A 137 -4.73 -12.76 -13.58
N LEU A 138 -4.46 -11.60 -13.00
CA LEU A 138 -5.32 -10.43 -13.10
C LEU A 138 -4.91 -9.57 -14.30
N HIS A 139 -5.89 -9.21 -15.12
CA HIS A 139 -5.74 -8.32 -16.26
C HIS A 139 -6.66 -7.11 -16.10
N LEU A 140 -6.06 -5.93 -16.08
CA LEU A 140 -6.77 -4.66 -16.09
C LEU A 140 -6.82 -4.16 -17.53
N LEU A 141 -8.03 -3.96 -18.07
CA LEU A 141 -8.23 -3.72 -19.49
C LEU A 141 -8.99 -2.43 -19.74
N ARG A 142 -8.61 -1.70 -20.78
CA ARG A 142 -9.26 -0.48 -21.27
C ARG A 142 -9.74 -0.68 -22.69
N ARG A 143 -10.99 -0.31 -22.98
CA ARG A 143 -11.59 -0.43 -24.31
C ARG A 143 -10.86 0.50 -25.29
N ALA A 144 -10.55 -0.02 -26.48
CA ALA A 144 -9.91 0.66 -27.59
C ALA A 144 -10.60 0.20 -28.89
N GLY A 145 -11.72 0.84 -29.22
CA GLY A 145 -12.60 0.40 -30.30
C GLY A 145 -13.31 -0.92 -29.93
N ASP A 146 -13.15 -1.93 -30.78
CA ASP A 146 -13.65 -3.30 -30.59
C ASP A 146 -12.67 -4.19 -29.79
N ARG A 147 -11.48 -3.67 -29.46
CA ARG A 147 -10.42 -4.37 -28.72
C ARG A 147 -10.19 -3.76 -27.34
N PHE A 148 -9.28 -4.36 -26.59
CA PHE A 148 -8.86 -3.90 -25.27
C PHE A 148 -7.34 -3.68 -25.20
N ARG A 149 -6.92 -2.56 -24.61
CA ARG A 149 -5.53 -2.31 -24.21
C ARG A 149 -5.35 -2.76 -22.77
N GLU A 150 -4.31 -3.52 -22.51
CA GLU A 150 -3.93 -3.89 -21.15
C GLU A 150 -3.29 -2.71 -20.43
N VAL A 151 -3.61 -2.58 -19.14
CA VAL A 151 -2.98 -1.59 -18.25
C VAL A 151 -1.74 -2.22 -17.64
N THR A 152 -0.62 -1.53 -17.82
CA THR A 152 0.66 -1.86 -17.21
C THR A 152 1.18 -0.63 -16.46
N SER A 153 2.16 -0.80 -15.58
CA SER A 153 2.92 0.32 -15.01
C SER A 153 4.17 0.57 -15.85
N GLU A 154 4.51 1.84 -16.07
CA GLU A 154 5.83 2.21 -16.57
C GLU A 154 6.90 2.08 -15.47
N THR A 155 6.51 2.39 -14.24
CA THR A 155 7.34 2.25 -13.04
C THR A 155 6.44 1.80 -11.90
N ASP A 156 6.84 0.74 -11.20
CA ASP A 156 6.13 0.23 -10.03
C ASP A 156 6.61 0.93 -8.75
N TRP A 157 5.74 0.96 -7.74
CA TRP A 157 6.01 1.41 -6.38
C TRP A 157 5.62 0.30 -5.41
N PRO A 158 6.43 -0.76 -5.24
CA PRO A 158 6.02 -2.01 -4.59
C PRO A 158 6.03 -1.99 -3.06
N THR A 159 6.68 -1.01 -2.43
CA THR A 159 6.88 -0.94 -0.98
C THR A 159 6.57 0.45 -0.43
N TYR A 160 6.54 0.61 0.90
CA TYR A 160 6.28 1.90 1.56
C TYR A 160 7.11 3.05 1.01
N ASN A 161 8.40 2.81 0.73
CA ASN A 161 9.31 3.82 0.19
C ASN A 161 9.51 3.73 -1.34
N GLY A 162 8.78 2.84 -2.02
CA GLY A 162 8.99 2.51 -3.42
C GLY A 162 10.23 1.65 -3.58
N ASP A 163 11.39 2.29 -3.63
CA ASP A 163 12.71 1.64 -3.63
C ASP A 163 13.05 1.13 -2.21
N PRO A 164 13.56 -0.12 -2.06
CA PRO A 164 13.92 -0.68 -0.76
C PRO A 164 15.02 0.10 -0.03
N ARG A 165 15.78 0.96 -0.71
CA ARG A 165 16.79 1.85 -0.13
C ARG A 165 16.21 3.10 0.53
N GLY A 166 14.90 3.30 0.49
CA GLY A 166 14.22 4.32 1.30
C GLY A 166 14.13 5.72 0.69
N ASN A 167 14.55 5.93 -0.56
CA ASN A 167 14.71 7.28 -1.13
C ASN A 167 13.41 8.02 -1.51
N ARG A 168 12.27 7.30 -1.60
CA ARG A 168 10.96 7.84 -1.98
C ARG A 168 11.00 8.68 -3.27
N TYR A 169 11.79 8.26 -4.24
CA TYR A 169 12.01 8.96 -5.51
C TYR A 169 11.42 8.19 -6.70
N THR A 170 10.91 8.91 -7.70
CA THR A 170 10.47 8.34 -8.98
C THR A 170 11.12 9.05 -10.16
N THR A 171 11.41 8.29 -11.21
CA THR A 171 11.97 8.80 -12.47
C THR A 171 10.89 9.28 -13.45
N LEU A 172 9.60 9.18 -13.09
CA LEU A 172 8.49 9.67 -13.91
C LEU A 172 8.47 11.21 -13.94
N THR A 173 8.31 11.79 -15.14
CA THR A 173 8.45 13.25 -15.35
C THR A 173 7.24 13.93 -16.00
N ASP A 174 6.15 13.20 -16.26
CA ASP A 174 4.95 13.74 -16.89
C ASP A 174 4.35 14.92 -16.11
N ILE A 175 4.39 14.80 -14.78
CA ILE A 175 4.08 15.90 -13.85
C ILE A 175 5.42 16.55 -13.46
N ASN A 176 5.62 17.79 -13.88
CA ASN A 176 6.82 18.57 -13.62
C ASN A 176 6.46 20.04 -13.36
N LYS A 177 7.47 20.90 -13.21
CA LYS A 177 7.30 22.32 -12.87
C LYS A 177 6.40 23.07 -13.88
N ASP A 178 6.41 22.66 -15.14
CA ASP A 178 5.65 23.30 -16.21
C ASP A 178 4.22 22.75 -16.33
N THR A 179 3.98 21.51 -15.86
CA THR A 179 2.70 20.80 -16.05
C THR A 179 1.87 20.65 -14.79
N VAL A 180 2.44 20.82 -13.59
CA VAL A 180 1.78 20.60 -12.28
C VAL A 180 0.55 21.49 -12.08
N THR A 181 0.52 22.68 -12.68
CA THR A 181 -0.62 23.61 -12.60
C THR A 181 -1.87 23.07 -13.30
N ARG A 182 -1.75 22.02 -14.12
CA ARG A 182 -2.86 21.33 -14.79
C ARG A 182 -3.33 20.07 -14.05
N LEU A 183 -2.75 19.78 -12.88
CA LEU A 183 -3.10 18.61 -12.11
C LEU A 183 -4.57 18.69 -11.68
N ALA A 184 -5.31 17.62 -11.94
CA ALA A 184 -6.70 17.50 -11.58
C ALA A 184 -6.96 16.12 -10.99
N MET A 185 -7.92 16.06 -10.06
CA MET A 185 -8.36 14.81 -9.46
C MET A 185 -8.93 13.87 -10.51
N ARG A 186 -8.44 12.62 -10.54
CA ARG A 186 -8.91 11.59 -11.46
C ARG A 186 -10.04 10.76 -10.89
N TRP A 187 -9.92 10.34 -9.63
CA TRP A 187 -10.92 9.58 -8.88
C TRP A 187 -10.61 9.71 -7.37
N ILE A 188 -11.59 9.36 -6.52
CA ILE A 188 -11.42 9.25 -5.07
C ILE A 188 -11.88 7.86 -4.63
N PHE A 189 -11.14 7.24 -3.72
CA PHE A 189 -11.58 6.04 -3.02
C PHE A 189 -11.67 6.33 -1.51
N THR A 190 -12.79 5.94 -0.89
CA THR A 190 -13.05 6.21 0.53
C THR A 190 -12.97 4.92 1.34
N LEU A 191 -12.06 4.89 2.31
CA LEU A 191 -11.93 3.83 3.30
C LEU A 191 -12.92 4.08 4.44
N SER A 192 -13.89 3.18 4.60
CA SER A 192 -14.94 3.31 5.61
C SER A 192 -14.48 2.74 6.95
N GLY A 193 -14.70 3.45 8.06
CA GLY A 193 -14.37 2.93 9.40
C GLY A 193 -12.89 2.94 9.77
N THR A 194 -12.05 3.55 8.93
CA THR A 194 -10.67 3.95 9.26
C THR A 194 -10.66 5.36 9.83
N GLY A 195 -9.92 5.55 10.92
CA GLY A 195 -9.65 6.88 11.48
C GLY A 195 -8.51 7.56 10.72
N GLU A 196 -7.43 7.88 11.43
CA GLU A 196 -6.22 8.48 10.84
C GLU A 196 -5.57 7.55 9.82
N LEU A 197 -5.33 8.05 8.60
CA LEU A 197 -4.68 7.31 7.52
C LEU A 197 -3.20 7.70 7.43
N GLN A 198 -2.33 6.73 7.69
CA GLN A 198 -0.87 6.88 7.54
C GLN A 198 -0.30 6.07 6.36
N VAL A 199 -1.18 5.41 5.61
CA VAL A 199 -0.84 4.52 4.51
C VAL A 199 -0.16 5.25 3.36
N THR A 200 0.93 4.68 2.83
CA THR A 200 1.38 4.95 1.46
C THR A 200 0.80 3.88 0.53
N PRO A 201 -0.09 4.24 -0.43
CA PRO A 201 -0.53 3.29 -1.45
C PRO A 201 0.65 2.75 -2.25
N VAL A 202 0.67 1.44 -2.50
CA VAL A 202 1.69 0.80 -3.34
C VAL A 202 1.06 0.35 -4.65
N VAL A 203 1.78 0.45 -5.77
CA VAL A 203 1.25 0.13 -7.10
C VAL A 203 2.19 -0.82 -7.81
N VAL A 204 1.68 -1.98 -8.23
CA VAL A 204 2.42 -2.96 -9.02
C VAL A 204 1.57 -3.42 -10.20
N GLN A 205 2.09 -3.26 -11.42
CA GLN A 205 1.44 -3.60 -12.69
C GLN A 205 0.00 -3.05 -12.80
N GLY A 206 -0.18 -1.77 -12.48
CA GLY A 206 -1.47 -1.08 -12.55
C GLY A 206 -2.45 -1.40 -11.41
N VAL A 207 -2.11 -2.32 -10.50
CA VAL A 207 -2.92 -2.61 -9.31
C VAL A 207 -2.40 -1.82 -8.13
N MET A 208 -3.25 -0.99 -7.52
CA MET A 208 -2.97 -0.23 -6.32
C MET A 208 -3.46 -0.99 -5.08
N TYR A 209 -2.61 -1.11 -4.06
CA TYR A 209 -2.97 -1.69 -2.78
C TYR A 209 -2.99 -0.60 -1.72
N VAL A 210 -4.10 -0.54 -0.99
CA VAL A 210 -4.32 0.44 0.10
C VAL A 210 -4.72 -0.31 1.36
N ALA A 211 -3.99 -0.07 2.44
CA ALA A 211 -4.26 -0.67 3.73
C ALA A 211 -5.08 0.25 4.63
N GLY A 212 -5.97 -0.36 5.41
CA GLY A 212 -6.49 0.19 6.66
C GLY A 212 -6.04 -0.70 7.83
N VAL A 213 -6.51 -0.39 9.03
CA VAL A 213 -6.32 -1.31 10.17
C VAL A 213 -7.07 -2.61 9.87
N ASN A 214 -6.34 -3.73 9.81
CA ASN A 214 -6.90 -5.07 9.55
C ASN A 214 -7.66 -5.21 8.22
N GLU A 215 -7.36 -4.33 7.27
CA GLU A 215 -8.02 -4.27 5.96
C GLU A 215 -7.00 -4.00 4.85
N CYS A 216 -7.17 -4.65 3.71
CA CYS A 216 -6.38 -4.40 2.51
C CYS A 216 -7.28 -4.40 1.28
N TYR A 217 -7.21 -3.32 0.49
CA TYR A 217 -7.97 -3.12 -0.72
C TYR A 217 -7.04 -3.22 -1.91
N ALA A 218 -7.40 -4.00 -2.93
CA ALA A 218 -6.79 -3.91 -4.24
C ALA A 218 -7.71 -3.15 -5.18
N LEU A 219 -7.17 -2.12 -5.81
CA LEU A 219 -7.86 -1.21 -6.71
C LEU A 219 -7.16 -1.22 -8.07
N ASP A 220 -7.92 -1.03 -9.13
CA ASP A 220 -7.34 -0.60 -10.41
C ASP A 220 -6.82 0.84 -10.25
N ALA A 221 -5.51 1.06 -10.36
CA ALA A 221 -4.89 2.36 -10.13
C ALA A 221 -5.37 3.44 -11.12
N GLY A 222 -5.82 3.05 -12.32
CA GLY A 222 -6.29 3.98 -13.34
C GLY A 222 -7.71 4.49 -13.11
N SER A 223 -8.56 3.72 -12.41
CA SER A 223 -9.98 4.05 -12.23
C SER A 223 -10.48 4.06 -10.78
N GLY A 224 -9.69 3.57 -9.82
CA GLY A 224 -10.08 3.46 -8.42
C GLY A 224 -11.08 2.32 -8.14
N ARG A 225 -11.38 1.47 -9.13
CA ARG A 225 -12.33 0.37 -8.98
C ARG A 225 -11.71 -0.74 -8.14
N GLN A 226 -12.40 -1.10 -7.05
CA GLN A 226 -12.04 -2.25 -6.23
C GLN A 226 -12.08 -3.55 -7.03
N ILE A 227 -11.00 -4.32 -6.93
CA ILE A 227 -10.83 -5.66 -7.50
C ILE A 227 -11.15 -6.70 -6.43
N TRP A 228 -10.59 -6.54 -5.23
CA TRP A 228 -10.87 -7.36 -4.05
C TRP A 228 -10.64 -6.55 -2.78
N HIS A 229 -11.18 -7.04 -1.67
CA HIS A 229 -11.01 -6.46 -0.34
C HIS A 229 -10.86 -7.57 0.70
N TYR A 230 -9.72 -7.59 1.39
CA TYR A 230 -9.49 -8.41 2.57
C TYR A 230 -9.84 -7.62 3.83
N ARG A 231 -10.56 -8.27 4.75
CA ARG A 231 -10.94 -7.68 6.04
C ARG A 231 -10.95 -8.74 7.13
N ARG A 232 -10.42 -8.38 8.30
CA ARG A 232 -10.63 -9.12 9.56
C ARG A 232 -11.17 -8.19 10.65
N ALA A 233 -11.77 -8.77 11.68
CA ALA A 233 -12.26 -8.00 12.82
C ALA A 233 -11.09 -7.30 13.53
N ARG A 234 -11.35 -6.10 14.06
CA ARG A 234 -10.42 -5.44 15.00
C ARG A 234 -10.39 -6.21 16.32
N THR A 235 -9.23 -6.24 16.94
CA THR A 235 -9.02 -6.96 18.19
C THR A 235 -9.61 -6.14 19.35
N PRO A 236 -10.61 -6.66 20.10
CA PRO A 236 -11.25 -5.92 21.18
C PRO A 236 -10.28 -5.67 22.34
N GLY A 237 -10.32 -4.46 22.90
CA GLY A 237 -9.56 -4.13 24.12
C GLY A 237 -8.09 -3.78 23.91
N LEU A 238 -7.62 -3.62 22.67
CA LEU A 238 -6.30 -3.03 22.40
C LEU A 238 -6.26 -1.57 22.88
N SER A 239 -5.39 -1.27 23.84
CA SER A 239 -5.12 0.09 24.32
C SER A 239 -3.97 0.79 23.59
N THR A 240 -3.17 0.05 22.82
CA THR A 240 -1.90 0.51 22.22
C THR A 240 -1.96 0.47 20.70
N GLY A 241 -1.43 1.51 20.02
CA GLY A 241 -0.90 1.52 18.63
C GLY A 241 -1.75 0.99 17.44
N GLY A 242 -2.79 0.20 17.67
CA GLY A 242 -3.52 -0.60 16.70
C GLY A 242 -4.58 0.16 15.93
N ASN A 243 -4.57 1.48 16.01
CA ASN A 243 -5.47 2.35 15.24
C ASN A 243 -4.84 2.89 13.96
N ALA A 244 -3.53 2.69 13.76
CA ALA A 244 -2.79 3.11 12.58
C ALA A 244 -2.21 1.89 11.82
N ASN A 245 -2.11 2.03 10.51
CA ASN A 245 -1.43 1.09 9.62
C ASN A 245 -0.72 1.89 8.52
N ARG A 246 0.59 1.67 8.34
CA ARG A 246 1.43 2.43 7.39
C ARG A 246 1.42 1.85 5.98
N GLY A 247 0.81 0.69 5.77
CA GLY A 247 0.56 0.14 4.45
C GLY A 247 0.96 -1.32 4.31
N VAL A 248 1.22 -1.68 3.06
CA VAL A 248 1.58 -3.03 2.64
C VAL A 248 2.87 -3.02 1.84
N ALA A 249 3.42 -4.20 1.58
CA ALA A 249 4.41 -4.39 0.53
C ALA A 249 4.00 -5.51 -0.41
N VAL A 250 4.42 -5.41 -1.67
CA VAL A 250 4.17 -6.39 -2.72
C VAL A 250 5.49 -7.06 -3.09
N ALA A 251 5.52 -8.39 -3.09
CA ALA A 251 6.62 -9.15 -3.66
C ALA A 251 6.07 -10.37 -4.42
N GLY A 252 6.37 -10.44 -5.72
CA GLY A 252 5.82 -11.45 -6.62
C GLY A 252 4.29 -11.46 -6.60
N ASP A 253 3.72 -12.60 -6.23
CA ASP A 253 2.27 -12.84 -6.19
C ASP A 253 1.68 -12.65 -4.78
N ARG A 254 2.40 -11.94 -3.88
CA ARG A 254 1.99 -11.74 -2.49
C ARG A 254 1.90 -10.26 -2.12
N VAL A 255 0.94 -9.96 -1.25
CA VAL A 255 0.80 -8.68 -0.54
C VAL A 255 1.00 -8.97 0.94
N PHE A 256 1.91 -8.27 1.60
CA PHE A 256 2.19 -8.43 3.03
C PHE A 256 1.68 -7.23 3.81
N MET A 257 1.01 -7.47 4.95
CA MET A 257 0.56 -6.42 5.87
C MET A 257 0.76 -6.83 7.31
N GLN A 258 0.87 -5.84 8.20
CA GLN A 258 0.76 -6.07 9.64
C GLN A 258 -0.67 -5.85 10.16
N THR A 259 -1.04 -6.53 11.24
CA THR A 259 -2.35 -6.41 11.90
C THR A 259 -2.25 -5.73 13.25
N ASP A 260 -3.38 -5.22 13.75
CA ASP A 260 -3.47 -4.50 15.02
C ASP A 260 -2.91 -5.27 16.22
N ASN A 261 -3.04 -6.59 16.20
CA ASN A 261 -2.62 -7.51 17.25
C ASN A 261 -1.25 -8.16 17.01
N ALA A 262 -0.34 -7.47 16.33
CA ALA A 262 1.04 -7.90 16.11
C ALA A 262 1.20 -9.19 15.29
N HIS A 263 0.47 -9.34 14.19
CA HIS A 263 0.77 -10.37 13.19
C HIS A 263 1.37 -9.74 11.93
N THR A 264 2.14 -10.53 11.19
CA THR A 264 2.38 -10.30 9.76
C THR A 264 1.56 -11.34 8.99
N ILE A 265 0.87 -10.91 7.94
CA ILE A 265 0.10 -11.82 7.08
C ILE A 265 0.54 -11.68 5.63
N ALA A 266 0.35 -12.74 4.85
CA ALA A 266 0.46 -12.70 3.39
C ALA A 266 -0.88 -12.99 2.74
N LEU A 267 -1.23 -12.16 1.76
CA LEU A 267 -2.41 -12.31 0.92
C LEU A 267 -1.97 -12.66 -0.50
N ASN A 268 -2.77 -13.46 -1.18
CA ASN A 268 -2.65 -13.65 -2.62
C ASN A 268 -2.92 -12.31 -3.32
N ARG A 269 -1.96 -11.83 -4.10
CA ARG A 269 -2.00 -10.52 -4.75
C ARG A 269 -3.19 -10.33 -5.70
N PHE A 270 -3.68 -11.40 -6.30
CA PHE A 270 -4.74 -11.36 -7.32
C PHE A 270 -6.13 -11.65 -6.76
N THR A 271 -6.22 -12.33 -5.62
CA THR A 271 -7.51 -12.78 -5.05
C THR A 271 -7.83 -12.17 -3.69
N GLY A 272 -6.83 -11.67 -2.96
CA GLY A 272 -6.97 -11.21 -1.58
C GLY A 272 -7.09 -12.34 -0.56
N GLU A 273 -6.97 -13.61 -0.98
CA GLU A 273 -7.05 -14.77 -0.09
C GLU A 273 -5.85 -14.80 0.86
N LEU A 274 -6.11 -15.08 2.14
CA LEU A 274 -5.07 -15.27 3.13
C LEU A 274 -4.25 -16.53 2.79
N LEU A 275 -2.95 -16.36 2.60
CA LEU A 275 -1.99 -17.44 2.34
C LEU A 275 -1.41 -17.98 3.64
N TRP A 276 -0.99 -17.09 4.53
CA TRP A 276 -0.50 -17.42 5.85
C TRP A 276 -0.65 -16.24 6.82
N ASP A 277 -0.64 -16.55 8.10
CA ASP A 277 -0.73 -15.61 9.22
C ASP A 277 0.31 -16.00 10.28
N ALA A 278 1.25 -15.10 10.58
CA ALA A 278 2.33 -15.30 11.54
C ALA A 278 2.23 -14.29 12.68
N GLU A 279 2.02 -14.79 13.90
CA GLU A 279 2.05 -13.99 15.12
C GLU A 279 3.50 -13.55 15.42
N LEU A 280 3.73 -12.24 15.53
CA LEU A 280 5.03 -11.68 15.93
C LEU A 280 5.22 -11.84 17.45
N ASP A 281 4.21 -11.49 18.24
CA ASP A 281 4.14 -11.77 19.69
C ASP A 281 2.69 -11.57 20.21
N ASP A 282 2.46 -11.93 21.47
CA ASP A 282 1.14 -11.87 22.12
C ASP A 282 0.75 -10.42 22.42
N TRP A 283 -0.27 -9.92 21.74
CA TRP A 283 -0.83 -8.59 21.95
C TRP A 283 -1.30 -8.33 23.40
N ARG A 284 -1.58 -9.38 24.20
CA ARG A 284 -1.90 -9.23 25.63
C ARG A 284 -0.71 -8.77 26.47
N LYS A 285 0.49 -8.80 25.92
CA LYS A 285 1.71 -8.21 26.47
C LYS A 285 1.99 -6.82 25.88
N ASN A 286 0.94 -6.15 25.37
CA ASN A 286 0.95 -4.81 24.78
C ASN A 286 1.63 -4.68 23.41
N TYR A 287 2.03 -5.79 22.78
CA TYR A 287 2.55 -5.77 21.41
C TYR A 287 1.48 -5.34 20.41
N SER A 288 1.89 -4.46 19.49
CA SER A 288 1.13 -4.07 18.32
C SER A 288 2.06 -4.04 17.10
N ALA A 289 1.49 -3.92 15.90
CA ALA A 289 2.29 -3.77 14.69
C ALA A 289 1.59 -2.83 13.71
N SER A 290 2.30 -1.78 13.29
CA SER A 290 1.73 -0.69 12.49
C SER A 290 2.56 -0.35 11.23
N SER A 291 3.75 -0.91 11.09
CA SER A 291 4.63 -0.68 9.94
C SER A 291 4.13 -1.39 8.68
N ALA A 292 4.57 -0.93 7.51
CA ALA A 292 4.49 -1.75 6.31
C ALA A 292 5.68 -2.74 6.33
N PRO A 293 5.47 -4.06 6.13
CA PRO A 293 6.57 -5.01 6.08
C PRO A 293 7.56 -4.70 4.94
N LEU A 294 8.84 -5.07 5.10
CA LEU A 294 9.90 -4.85 4.12
C LEU A 294 10.32 -6.16 3.44
N PRO A 295 10.03 -6.37 2.15
CA PRO A 295 10.57 -7.48 1.39
C PRO A 295 12.08 -7.30 1.20
N ALA A 296 12.86 -8.33 1.55
CA ALA A 296 14.31 -8.37 1.37
C ALA A 296 14.72 -9.77 0.87
N GLY A 297 14.97 -9.88 -0.44
CA GLY A 297 15.23 -11.18 -1.09
C GLY A 297 14.04 -12.11 -0.93
N ASN A 298 14.25 -13.28 -0.31
CA ASN A 298 13.22 -14.27 0.00
C ASN A 298 12.54 -14.06 1.37
N LEU A 299 12.90 -13.01 2.11
CA LEU A 299 12.40 -12.73 3.46
C LEU A 299 11.47 -11.54 3.47
N ILE A 300 10.54 -11.52 4.43
CA ILE A 300 9.70 -10.37 4.78
C ILE A 300 10.06 -9.95 6.20
N ILE A 301 10.46 -8.70 6.37
CA ILE A 301 10.99 -8.17 7.62
C ILE A 301 9.95 -7.24 8.25
N SER A 302 9.73 -7.43 9.54
CA SER A 302 8.70 -6.78 10.33
C SER A 302 9.27 -6.32 11.66
N GLY A 303 8.77 -5.18 12.13
CA GLY A 303 8.99 -4.71 13.50
C GLY A 303 7.68 -4.67 14.30
N VAL A 304 7.80 -4.31 15.59
CA VAL A 304 6.68 -4.19 16.53
C VAL A 304 6.63 -2.81 17.19
N GLY A 305 5.45 -2.44 17.71
CA GLY A 305 5.25 -1.30 18.61
C GLY A 305 4.87 -1.76 20.02
N GLY A 306 4.56 -0.79 20.89
CA GLY A 306 4.17 -1.03 22.29
C GLY A 306 5.23 -0.63 23.33
N GLY A 307 6.24 0.15 22.93
CA GLY A 307 7.33 0.60 23.81
C GLY A 307 6.81 1.39 25.02
N GLU A 308 5.87 2.30 24.82
CA GLU A 308 5.23 3.10 25.89
C GLU A 308 4.51 2.23 26.93
N HIS A 309 4.25 0.97 26.59
CA HIS A 309 3.51 0.02 27.41
C HIS A 309 4.38 -1.16 27.87
N GLY A 310 5.71 -1.00 27.82
CA GLY A 310 6.68 -1.95 28.37
C GLY A 310 6.91 -3.21 27.52
N ALA A 311 6.48 -3.20 26.26
CA ALA A 311 6.81 -4.26 25.31
C ALA A 311 8.23 -4.06 24.78
N ASN A 312 9.06 -5.11 24.77
CA ASN A 312 10.43 -5.04 24.28
C ASN A 312 10.46 -5.18 22.75
N GLY A 313 11.03 -4.21 22.06
CA GLY A 313 11.11 -4.20 20.62
C GLY A 313 11.97 -5.33 20.06
N PHE A 314 11.67 -5.66 18.80
CA PHE A 314 12.47 -6.59 18.02
C PHE A 314 12.19 -6.41 16.53
N VAL A 315 13.18 -6.80 15.72
CA VAL A 315 13.02 -6.98 14.28
C VAL A 315 12.99 -8.48 14.01
N ALA A 316 12.01 -8.94 13.23
CA ALA A 316 11.88 -10.35 12.85
C ALA A 316 11.80 -10.50 11.34
N ALA A 317 12.42 -11.55 10.82
CA ALA A 317 12.29 -11.93 9.42
C ALA A 317 11.59 -13.27 9.28
N HIS A 318 10.64 -13.32 8.36
CA HIS A 318 9.91 -14.52 8.00
C HIS A 318 10.20 -14.89 6.56
N ASP A 319 10.15 -16.18 6.25
CA ASP A 319 10.15 -16.64 4.87
C ASP A 319 8.88 -16.17 4.16
N GLN A 320 9.01 -15.53 2.98
CA GLN A 320 7.89 -14.94 2.26
C GLN A 320 6.83 -15.96 1.84
N GLU A 321 7.24 -17.20 1.57
CA GLU A 321 6.35 -18.24 1.07
C GLU A 321 5.55 -18.90 2.19
N THR A 322 6.22 -19.19 3.30
CA THR A 322 5.68 -20.03 4.38
C THR A 322 5.25 -19.26 5.63
N GLY A 323 5.71 -18.02 5.80
CA GLY A 323 5.50 -17.26 7.03
C GLY A 323 6.30 -17.77 8.23
N LYS A 324 7.22 -18.72 8.03
CA LYS A 324 8.07 -19.25 9.10
C LYS A 324 9.11 -18.22 9.51
N GLU A 325 9.22 -17.93 10.81
CA GLU A 325 10.30 -17.09 11.35
C GLU A 325 11.67 -17.72 11.07
N VAL A 326 12.57 -16.93 10.50
CA VAL A 326 13.94 -17.32 10.14
C VAL A 326 14.91 -16.80 11.19
N TRP A 327 14.75 -15.55 11.61
CA TRP A 327 15.53 -14.94 12.68
C TRP A 327 14.75 -13.81 13.35
N ARG A 328 15.18 -13.48 14.58
CA ARG A 328 14.72 -12.34 15.35
C ARG A 328 15.93 -11.66 16.02
N PHE A 329 15.94 -10.33 16.00
CA PHE A 329 16.88 -9.50 16.74
C PHE A 329 16.12 -8.69 17.79
N ALA A 330 16.39 -8.90 19.07
CA ALA A 330 15.81 -8.11 20.15
C ALA A 330 16.55 -6.78 20.30
N THR A 331 15.81 -5.66 20.33
CA THR A 331 16.40 -4.32 20.50
C THR A 331 16.67 -4.00 21.98
N VAL A 332 16.02 -4.71 22.89
CA VAL A 332 16.35 -4.76 24.31
C VAL A 332 17.07 -6.08 24.61
N PRO A 333 18.38 -6.06 24.91
CA PRO A 333 19.16 -7.28 25.17
C PRO A 333 18.77 -7.92 26.51
N LYS A 334 18.85 -9.24 26.59
CA LYS A 334 18.70 -9.95 27.87
C LYS A 334 19.95 -9.80 28.73
N ALA A 335 19.81 -9.99 30.03
CA ALA A 335 20.95 -10.00 30.95
C ALA A 335 22.06 -10.97 30.49
N GLY A 336 23.26 -10.44 30.27
CA GLY A 336 24.43 -11.18 29.79
C GLY A 336 24.61 -11.17 28.27
N GLU A 337 23.66 -10.64 27.50
CA GLU A 337 23.83 -10.37 26.07
C GLU A 337 24.56 -9.03 25.84
N PRO A 338 25.31 -8.86 24.73
CA PRO A 338 25.98 -7.61 24.42
C PRO A 338 25.02 -6.41 24.38
N GLY A 339 25.38 -5.35 25.09
CA GLY A 339 24.57 -4.15 25.26
C GLY A 339 23.78 -4.14 26.58
N SER A 340 23.55 -5.29 27.22
CA SER A 340 22.82 -5.36 28.49
C SER A 340 23.56 -4.66 29.65
N GLU A 341 24.88 -4.52 29.56
CA GLU A 341 25.70 -3.77 30.51
C GLU A 341 25.37 -2.27 30.55
N THR A 342 24.71 -1.75 29.51
CA THR A 342 24.27 -0.35 29.44
C THR A 342 22.91 -0.10 30.11
N TRP A 343 22.28 -1.15 30.64
CA TRP A 343 21.03 -1.05 31.39
C TRP A 343 21.28 -1.32 32.87
N GLN A 344 21.28 -0.26 33.66
CA GLN A 344 21.46 -0.33 35.10
C GLN A 344 20.12 -0.10 35.80
N GLY A 345 19.62 -1.15 36.43
CA GLY A 345 18.34 -1.15 37.13
C GLY A 345 17.47 -2.32 36.68
N LYS A 346 16.17 -2.22 36.94
CA LYS A 346 15.21 -3.32 36.73
C LYS A 346 14.41 -3.18 35.43
N ASP A 347 14.48 -2.02 34.78
CA ASP A 347 13.57 -1.72 33.68
C ASP A 347 13.96 -2.37 32.35
N ILE A 348 15.14 -3.02 32.25
CA ILE A 348 15.53 -3.82 31.08
C ILE A 348 14.52 -4.95 30.76
N GLU A 349 13.78 -5.45 31.76
CA GLU A 349 12.75 -6.47 31.53
C GLU A 349 11.57 -5.93 30.70
N HIS A 350 11.37 -4.61 30.73
CA HIS A 350 10.34 -3.85 30.03
C HIS A 350 10.94 -2.56 29.45
N GLY A 351 12.01 -2.72 28.68
CA GLY A 351 12.91 -1.66 28.25
C GLY A 351 12.42 -0.86 27.03
N GLY A 352 11.39 -1.31 26.32
CA GLY A 352 10.85 -0.58 25.16
C GLY A 352 11.68 -0.80 23.91
N ALA A 353 12.25 0.27 23.34
CA ALA A 353 12.99 0.29 22.09
C ALA A 353 12.22 -0.30 20.89
N PRO A 354 10.96 0.12 20.66
CA PRO A 354 10.12 -0.48 19.62
C PRO A 354 10.70 -0.22 18.21
N THR A 355 10.17 -0.91 17.21
CA THR A 355 10.71 -0.91 15.84
C THR A 355 9.58 -0.65 14.83
N TRP A 356 8.72 0.31 15.15
CA TRP A 356 7.38 0.47 14.56
C TRP A 356 7.35 1.15 13.20
N PHE A 357 8.50 1.58 12.68
CA PHE A 357 8.64 2.16 11.35
C PHE A 357 9.40 1.24 10.40
N THR A 358 9.06 1.29 9.11
CA THR A 358 9.64 0.41 8.09
C THR A 358 11.10 0.80 7.83
N GLY A 359 12.00 -0.18 7.95
CA GLY A 359 13.42 -0.02 7.62
C GLY A 359 13.71 0.03 6.12
N SER A 360 15.00 -0.05 5.78
CA SER A 360 15.52 -0.08 4.41
C SER A 360 16.40 -1.30 4.17
N TYR A 361 16.59 -1.67 2.92
CA TYR A 361 17.38 -2.82 2.50
C TYR A 361 18.32 -2.45 1.35
N ASP A 362 19.61 -2.81 1.51
CA ASP A 362 20.60 -2.75 0.44
C ASP A 362 20.83 -4.16 -0.14
N PRO A 363 20.38 -4.42 -1.38
CA PRO A 363 20.59 -5.70 -2.04
C PRO A 363 22.05 -6.02 -2.35
N GLU A 364 22.92 -5.02 -2.48
CA GLU A 364 24.32 -5.20 -2.84
C GLU A 364 25.14 -5.65 -1.63
N LEU A 365 24.84 -5.09 -0.46
CA LEU A 365 25.48 -5.45 0.80
C LEU A 365 24.80 -6.61 1.54
N ASP A 366 23.63 -7.07 1.07
CA ASP A 366 22.77 -8.06 1.74
C ASP A 366 22.44 -7.62 3.19
N MET A 367 22.16 -6.32 3.37
CA MET A 367 22.08 -5.65 4.67
C MET A 367 20.77 -4.89 4.86
N VAL A 368 20.17 -5.06 6.03
CA VAL A 368 18.92 -4.41 6.44
C VAL A 368 19.25 -3.34 7.46
N TYR A 369 18.69 -2.15 7.26
CA TYR A 369 18.84 -1.01 8.15
C TYR A 369 17.51 -0.77 8.85
N TRP A 370 17.49 -0.88 10.17
CA TRP A 370 16.26 -0.78 10.93
C TRP A 370 16.39 0.20 12.09
N PRO A 371 15.55 1.25 12.12
CA PRO A 371 15.58 2.19 13.22
C PRO A 371 14.81 1.69 14.45
N THR A 372 15.24 2.10 15.63
CA THR A 372 14.63 1.74 16.92
C THR A 372 14.14 2.98 17.66
N GLY A 373 13.11 2.79 18.46
CA GLY A 373 12.46 3.82 19.24
C GLY A 373 13.07 4.02 20.62
N ASN A 374 12.37 4.84 21.39
CA ASN A 374 12.66 5.22 22.76
C ASN A 374 12.75 4.02 23.74
N PRO A 375 13.52 4.13 24.83
CA PRO A 375 13.37 3.23 25.96
C PRO A 375 12.09 3.53 26.75
N SER A 376 11.42 2.51 27.27
CA SER A 376 10.17 2.66 28.06
C SER A 376 10.36 3.54 29.30
N LYS A 377 9.22 4.04 29.83
CA LYS A 377 9.17 5.10 30.87
C LYS A 377 9.86 6.34 30.35
N GLU A 378 9.20 6.96 29.39
CA GLU A 378 9.76 7.89 28.43
C GLU A 378 10.52 9.04 29.13
N TYR A 379 9.96 9.53 30.24
CA TYR A 379 10.46 10.70 30.96
C TYR A 379 11.17 10.39 32.29
N ASN A 380 11.28 9.11 32.67
CA ASN A 380 11.90 8.70 33.93
C ASN A 380 12.87 7.52 33.75
N GLY A 381 14.16 7.86 33.67
CA GLY A 381 15.27 6.92 33.54
C GLY A 381 15.86 6.39 34.86
N ASP A 382 15.31 6.73 36.03
CA ASP A 382 15.91 6.39 37.35
C ASP A 382 16.18 4.89 37.54
N HIS A 383 15.38 4.04 36.89
CA HIS A 383 15.45 2.59 36.98
C HIS A 383 16.01 1.90 35.71
N ARG A 384 16.54 2.70 34.78
CA ARG A 384 17.24 2.31 33.54
C ARG A 384 18.45 3.24 33.31
N GLN A 385 19.29 3.43 34.32
CA GLN A 385 20.51 4.22 34.16
C GLN A 385 21.44 3.62 33.11
N GLY A 386 22.29 4.44 32.49
CA GLY A 386 23.16 4.05 31.37
C GLY A 386 22.52 4.25 30.00
N ASP A 387 23.26 3.93 28.94
CA ASP A 387 22.93 4.32 27.56
C ASP A 387 21.66 3.66 27.01
N ASN A 388 21.19 2.55 27.59
CA ASN A 388 19.97 1.83 27.20
C ASN A 388 20.00 1.23 25.78
N LEU A 389 21.11 0.59 25.40
CA LEU A 389 21.23 0.00 24.06
C LEU A 389 20.25 -1.17 23.83
N TYR A 390 19.54 -1.22 22.71
CA TYR A 390 19.71 -0.47 21.47
C TYR A 390 18.52 0.46 21.21
N SER A 391 18.06 1.23 22.20
CA SER A 391 17.08 2.30 21.97
C SER A 391 17.66 3.40 21.08
N ASP A 392 16.78 4.16 20.42
CA ASP A 392 17.09 5.37 19.65
C ASP A 392 18.30 5.21 18.73
N SER A 393 18.32 4.09 18.02
CA SER A 393 19.45 3.64 17.24
C SER A 393 19.05 3.32 15.81
N ILE A 394 20.01 3.42 14.90
CA ILE A 394 19.95 2.73 13.62
C ILE A 394 20.76 1.43 13.71
N LEU A 395 20.13 0.31 13.37
CA LEU A 395 20.75 -1.02 13.34
C LEU A 395 21.09 -1.40 11.91
N ALA A 396 22.26 -2.00 11.72
CA ALA A 396 22.62 -2.67 10.47
C ALA A 396 22.70 -4.19 10.70
N LEU A 397 21.72 -4.91 10.15
CA LEU A 397 21.53 -6.33 10.34
C LEU A 397 21.88 -7.08 9.06
N ASP A 398 22.59 -8.20 9.21
CA ASP A 398 22.74 -9.18 8.14
C ASP A 398 21.36 -9.72 7.72
N ARG A 399 20.97 -9.56 6.45
CA ARG A 399 19.61 -9.92 6.02
C ARG A 399 19.28 -11.38 6.29
N LYS A 400 20.25 -12.30 6.13
CA LYS A 400 20.00 -13.75 6.23
C LYS A 400 19.94 -14.26 7.66
N THR A 401 20.69 -13.64 8.57
CA THR A 401 20.90 -14.17 9.93
C THR A 401 20.36 -13.28 11.04
N GLY A 402 20.03 -12.02 10.75
CA GLY A 402 19.66 -11.02 11.76
C GLY A 402 20.82 -10.59 12.65
N ARG A 403 22.06 -11.03 12.34
CA ARG A 403 23.23 -10.67 13.12
C ARG A 403 23.54 -9.18 12.95
N LEU A 404 23.64 -8.48 14.07
CA LEU A 404 24.10 -7.09 14.11
C LEU A 404 25.53 -6.97 13.57
N LYS A 405 25.71 -6.11 12.55
CA LYS A 405 27.01 -5.77 11.96
C LYS A 405 27.59 -4.52 12.61
N TRP A 406 26.73 -3.51 12.76
CA TRP A 406 27.03 -2.27 13.46
C TRP A 406 25.71 -1.61 13.88
N TYR A 407 25.81 -0.65 14.79
CA TYR A 407 24.72 0.25 15.17
C TYR A 407 25.28 1.66 15.36
N TYR A 408 24.40 2.65 15.37
CA TYR A 408 24.68 3.98 15.87
C TYR A 408 23.50 4.44 16.72
N GLN A 409 23.76 4.82 17.97
CA GLN A 409 22.75 5.35 18.88
C GLN A 409 22.75 6.87 18.83
N PHE A 410 21.60 7.46 18.53
CA PHE A 410 21.41 8.91 18.43
C PHE A 410 21.22 9.55 19.81
N THR A 411 20.44 8.90 20.68
CA THR A 411 20.05 9.45 21.98
C THR A 411 20.34 8.44 23.10
N PRO A 412 21.59 8.35 23.61
CA PRO A 412 21.88 7.54 24.78
C PRO A 412 21.09 8.03 26.01
N HIS A 413 20.52 7.10 26.76
CA HIS A 413 19.71 7.40 27.96
C HIS A 413 18.59 8.41 27.67
N ASP A 414 17.76 8.16 26.65
CA ASP A 414 16.68 9.08 26.31
C ASP A 414 15.71 9.33 27.47
N LEU A 415 15.32 10.60 27.64
CA LEU A 415 14.39 11.10 28.66
C LEU A 415 13.29 11.98 28.03
N TRP A 416 13.16 11.95 26.70
CA TRP A 416 12.32 12.87 25.93
C TRP A 416 11.40 12.22 24.92
N ASP A 417 11.38 10.90 24.81
CA ASP A 417 10.54 10.18 23.85
C ASP A 417 10.98 10.46 22.40
N TRP A 418 12.29 10.41 22.16
CA TRP A 418 12.91 10.74 20.87
C TRP A 418 13.21 9.52 20.03
N ASP A 419 12.15 8.76 19.70
CA ASP A 419 12.23 7.63 18.79
C ASP A 419 13.03 7.96 17.53
N ALA A 420 14.16 7.28 17.34
CA ALA A 420 15.01 7.42 16.14
C ALA A 420 14.43 6.67 14.92
N THR A 421 13.09 6.68 14.77
CA THR A 421 12.32 5.86 13.82
C THR A 421 12.13 6.50 12.45
N GLU A 422 13.00 7.44 12.06
CA GLU A 422 12.96 8.04 10.74
C GLU A 422 13.36 7.05 9.62
N THR A 423 12.92 7.35 8.40
CA THR A 423 13.27 6.53 7.23
C THR A 423 14.77 6.56 6.98
N SER A 424 15.41 5.39 6.99
CA SER A 424 16.84 5.27 6.64
C SER A 424 17.03 5.37 5.13
N VAL A 425 17.54 6.49 4.63
CA VAL A 425 17.77 6.69 3.20
C VAL A 425 19.19 6.28 2.82
N LEU A 426 19.32 5.28 1.94
CA LEU A 426 20.61 4.84 1.41
C LEU A 426 20.89 5.52 0.08
N VAL A 427 22.04 6.20 0.00
CA VAL A 427 22.44 6.96 -1.18
C VAL A 427 23.89 6.63 -1.53
N ASP A 428 24.14 6.44 -2.81
CA ASP A 428 25.48 6.48 -3.37
C ASP A 428 25.76 7.88 -3.90
N ALA A 429 26.62 8.60 -3.20
CA ALA A 429 27.05 9.94 -3.56
C ALA A 429 28.55 10.10 -3.28
N PRO A 430 29.27 10.92 -4.07
CA PRO A 430 30.63 11.31 -3.73
C PRO A 430 30.67 11.95 -2.34
N TRP A 431 31.61 11.53 -1.49
CA TRP A 431 31.84 12.12 -0.18
C TRP A 431 33.29 12.59 -0.09
N GLN A 432 33.50 13.88 0.19
CA GLN A 432 34.84 14.49 0.29
C GLN A 432 35.76 14.15 -0.90
N GLU A 433 35.23 14.20 -2.12
CA GLU A 433 35.94 13.88 -3.38
C GLU A 433 36.51 12.45 -3.47
N GLN A 434 36.20 11.58 -2.50
CA GLN A 434 36.56 10.18 -2.54
C GLN A 434 35.39 9.37 -3.14
N PRO A 435 35.60 8.65 -4.25
CA PRO A 435 34.67 7.60 -4.64
C PRO A 435 34.65 6.53 -3.53
N ARG A 436 33.48 5.94 -3.25
CA ARG A 436 33.39 4.79 -2.35
C ARG A 436 34.28 3.65 -2.88
N PRO A 437 34.92 2.87 -2.00
CA PRO A 437 35.51 1.60 -2.40
C PRO A 437 34.42 0.69 -2.99
N SER A 438 34.69 0.11 -4.15
CA SER A 438 33.77 -0.80 -4.84
C SER A 438 33.61 -2.17 -4.14
N ASP A 439 34.30 -2.41 -3.03
CA ASP A 439 34.35 -3.69 -2.34
C ASP A 439 34.05 -3.54 -0.83
N ALA A 440 33.07 -4.29 -0.34
CA ALA A 440 32.66 -4.35 1.07
C ALA A 440 33.74 -4.88 2.03
N SER A 441 34.93 -5.22 1.52
CA SER A 441 36.06 -5.74 2.31
C SER A 441 36.94 -4.64 2.92
N SER A 442 36.77 -3.38 2.53
CA SER A 442 37.64 -2.28 2.95
C SER A 442 37.09 -1.38 4.06
N LEU A 443 35.99 -1.75 4.73
CA LEU A 443 35.55 -1.05 5.94
C LEU A 443 36.51 -1.37 7.10
N SER A 444 37.60 -0.60 7.19
CA SER A 444 38.50 -0.59 8.34
C SER A 444 37.74 -0.17 9.60
N LYS A 445 37.98 -0.92 10.68
CA LYS A 445 37.45 -0.70 12.04
C LYS A 445 37.41 0.79 12.43
N PRO A 446 36.37 1.27 13.13
CA PRO A 446 36.42 2.56 13.79
C PRO A 446 37.57 2.56 14.80
N GLY A 447 38.34 3.65 14.82
CA GLY A 447 39.40 3.88 15.80
C GLY A 447 38.86 3.90 17.22
N SER A 448 39.73 3.44 18.13
CA SER A 448 39.58 3.27 19.59
C SER A 448 38.86 4.39 20.33
#